data_AF-A0A097IJ73-F1
#
_entry.id   AF-A0A097IJ73-F1
#
_cell.length_a   1.000
_cell.length_b   1.000
_cell.length_c   1.000
_cell.angle_alpha   90.00
_cell.angle_beta   90.00
_cell.angle_gamma   90.00
#
_symmetry.space_group_name_H-M   'P 1'
#
loop_
_entity.id
_entity.type
_entity.pdbx_description
1 polymer ?
#
loop_
_entity_poly.entity_id
_entity_poly.type
_entity_poly.pdbx_seq_one_letter_code
_entity_poly.pdbx_strand_id
1 'polypeptide(L)'
;MLTDGMLMLLIGVALLSRGWVSHRYHTDLTIVPHPADLLLPTWGWSYAWLVLALANIILARWHDSRAAAIALSLAATSILFWGLGYLVFTPEQFFFRGVIYVAFAFTITWSTWRGRRGQVTIREVAHDRHDTRNGDE
;
A
#
# COMPACT_ATOMS: atom_id res chain seq x y z
N MET A 1 -8.75 -1.25 -16.07
CA MET A 1 -7.76 -1.82 -15.14
C MET A 1 -7.53 -0.83 -14.02
N LEU A 2 -7.29 -1.29 -12.78
CA LEU A 2 -7.01 -0.40 -11.65
C LEU A 2 -5.72 0.37 -11.96
N THR A 3 -5.79 1.70 -12.06
CA THR A 3 -4.60 2.55 -12.23
C THR A 3 -3.84 2.64 -10.90
N ASP A 4 -2.53 2.87 -10.94
CA ASP A 4 -1.72 3.02 -9.71
C ASP A 4 -2.30 4.09 -8.78
N GLY A 5 -2.88 5.16 -9.34
CA GLY A 5 -3.61 6.17 -8.56
C GLY A 5 -4.83 5.63 -7.81
N MET A 6 -5.63 4.74 -8.41
CA MET A 6 -6.74 4.09 -7.71
C MET A 6 -6.22 3.19 -6.57
N LEU A 7 -5.09 2.53 -6.79
CA LEU A 7 -4.47 1.67 -5.78
C LEU A 7 -3.98 2.47 -4.58
N MET A 8 -3.37 3.64 -4.83
CA MET A 8 -2.98 4.62 -3.81
C MET A 8 -4.17 5.17 -3.04
N LEU A 9 -5.31 5.41 -3.69
CA LEU A 9 -6.54 5.82 -2.99
C LEU A 9 -7.05 4.71 -2.08
N LEU A 10 -7.14 3.47 -2.56
CA LEU A 10 -7.65 2.35 -1.77
C LEU A 10 -6.78 2.06 -0.56
N ILE A 11 -5.45 1.97 -0.74
CA ILE A 11 -4.52 1.79 0.39
C ILE A 11 -4.56 2.99 1.34
N GLY A 12 -4.68 4.20 0.81
CA GLY A 12 -4.80 5.42 1.60
C GLY A 12 -6.05 5.38 2.49
N VAL A 13 -7.21 5.03 1.95
CA VAL A 13 -8.46 4.89 2.71
C VAL A 13 -8.36 3.76 3.74
N ALA A 14 -7.75 2.63 3.40
CA ALA A 14 -7.54 1.52 4.33
C ALA A 14 -6.63 1.90 5.51
N LEU A 15 -5.56 2.67 5.25
CA LEU A 15 -4.68 3.18 6.29
C LEU A 15 -5.34 4.28 7.12
N LEU A 16 -6.16 5.13 6.49
CA LEU A 16 -6.90 6.18 7.17
C LEU A 16 -7.91 5.58 8.15
N SER A 17 -8.69 4.59 7.72
CA SER A 17 -9.68 3.91 8.58
C SER A 17 -8.99 3.20 9.74
N ARG A 18 -7.86 2.53 9.49
CA ARG A 18 -7.03 1.92 10.53
C ARG A 18 -6.52 2.95 11.55
N GLY A 19 -5.88 4.02 11.07
CA GLY A 19 -5.32 5.07 11.93
C GLY A 19 -6.40 5.74 12.76
N TRP A 20 -7.58 6.00 12.17
CA TRP A 20 -8.71 6.61 12.86
C TRP A 20 -9.31 5.71 13.94
N VAL A 21 -9.51 4.42 13.65
CA VAL A 21 -9.96 3.43 14.65
C VAL A 21 -8.96 3.31 15.80
N SER A 22 -7.67 3.21 15.48
CA SER A 22 -6.60 3.14 16.48
C SER A 22 -6.54 4.39 17.36
N HIS A 23 -6.76 5.58 16.77
CA HIS A 23 -6.81 6.83 17.52
C HIS A 23 -8.08 6.96 18.38
N ARG A 24 -9.24 6.44 17.95
CA ARG A 24 -10.50 6.58 18.69
C ARG A 24 -10.66 5.58 19.83
N TYR A 25 -10.14 4.37 19.68
CA TYR A 25 -10.37 3.27 20.61
C TYR A 25 -9.16 2.94 21.50
N HIS A 26 -8.22 3.88 21.63
CA HIS A 26 -7.03 3.72 22.47
C HIS A 26 -7.34 3.49 23.96
N THR A 27 -8.57 3.79 24.42
CA THR A 27 -8.94 3.82 25.85
C THR A 27 -9.82 2.67 26.32
N ASP A 28 -10.64 2.07 25.45
CA ASP A 28 -11.76 1.21 25.89
C ASP A 28 -11.76 -0.23 25.36
N LEU A 29 -10.92 -0.55 24.37
CA LEU A 29 -10.79 -1.91 23.87
C LEU A 29 -9.53 -2.55 24.46
N THR A 30 -9.61 -3.81 24.86
CA THR A 30 -8.46 -4.67 25.13
C THR A 30 -7.65 -4.82 23.84
N ILE A 31 -6.85 -3.79 23.52
CA ILE A 31 -5.93 -3.78 22.40
C ILE A 31 -4.92 -4.87 22.72
N VAL A 32 -4.98 -5.96 21.93
CA VAL A 32 -3.97 -7.01 22.01
C VAL A 32 -2.64 -6.35 21.65
N PRO A 33 -1.64 -6.40 22.54
CA PRO A 33 -0.38 -5.72 22.32
C PRO A 33 0.29 -6.26 21.04
N HIS A 34 0.80 -5.37 20.22
CA HIS A 34 1.62 -5.70 19.05
C HIS A 34 3.10 -5.52 19.42
N PRO A 35 4.07 -6.28 18.86
CA PRO A 35 5.47 -6.12 19.27
C PRO A 35 6.02 -4.73 18.89
N ALA A 36 5.42 -4.09 17.88
CA ALA A 36 5.75 -2.73 17.49
C ALA A 36 5.37 -1.69 18.57
N ASP A 37 4.47 -2.00 19.49
CA ASP A 37 4.12 -1.11 20.60
C ASP A 37 5.31 -0.90 21.57
N LEU A 38 6.35 -1.76 21.51
CA LEU A 38 7.61 -1.57 22.23
C LEU A 38 8.44 -0.40 21.68
N LEU A 39 8.28 -0.07 20.39
CA LEU A 39 9.04 0.99 19.73
C LEU A 39 8.34 2.34 19.83
N LEU A 40 7.01 2.33 19.76
CA LEU A 40 6.19 3.53 19.76
C LEU A 40 4.82 3.18 20.35
N PRO A 41 4.24 4.03 21.22
CA PRO A 41 2.90 3.79 21.73
C PRO A 41 1.86 3.78 20.59
N THR A 42 0.73 3.11 20.81
CA THR A 42 -0.33 2.90 19.81
C THR A 42 -0.85 4.21 19.19
N TRP A 43 -0.86 5.31 19.95
CA TRP A 43 -1.22 6.63 19.42
C TRP A 43 -0.20 7.13 18.37
N GLY A 44 1.09 6.88 18.57
CA GLY A 44 2.14 7.25 17.63
C GLY A 44 2.03 6.47 16.33
N TRP A 45 1.74 5.15 16.42
CA TRP A 45 1.45 4.35 15.23
C TRP A 45 0.21 4.85 14.49
N SER A 46 -0.82 5.29 15.21
CA SER A 46 -2.01 5.88 14.61
C SER A 46 -1.67 7.10 13.75
N TYR A 47 -0.81 8.00 14.23
CA TYR A 47 -0.33 9.14 13.44
C TYR A 47 0.50 8.70 12.23
N ALA A 48 1.39 7.72 12.38
CA ALA A 48 2.18 7.21 11.25
C ALA A 48 1.27 6.68 10.13
N TRP A 49 0.22 5.92 10.47
CA TRP A 49 -0.77 5.44 9.51
C TRP A 49 -1.54 6.57 8.84
N LEU A 50 -1.96 7.60 9.60
CA LEU A 50 -2.64 8.76 9.05
C LEU A 50 -1.76 9.56 8.09
N VAL A 51 -0.49 9.76 8.42
CA VAL A 51 0.47 10.45 7.54
C VAL A 51 0.68 9.68 6.25
N LEU A 52 0.90 8.36 6.33
CA LEU A 52 1.03 7.51 5.15
C LEU A 52 -0.24 7.48 4.30
N ALA A 53 -1.42 7.46 4.95
CA ALA A 53 -2.71 7.52 4.29
C ALA A 53 -2.88 8.81 3.49
N LEU A 54 -2.65 9.97 4.13
CA LEU A 54 -2.75 11.27 3.48
C LEU A 54 -1.73 11.42 2.35
N ALA A 55 -0.49 10.98 2.55
CA ALA A 55 0.53 11.00 1.51
C ALA A 55 0.09 10.21 0.27
N ASN A 56 -0.47 9.00 0.45
CA ASN A 56 -0.96 8.19 -0.66
C ASN A 56 -2.17 8.84 -1.36
N ILE A 57 -3.12 9.39 -0.61
CA ILE A 57 -4.30 10.06 -1.17
C ILE A 57 -3.89 11.30 -2.00
N ILE A 58 -3.01 12.13 -1.45
CA ILE A 58 -2.55 13.36 -2.12
C ILE A 58 -1.74 13.00 -3.37
N LEU A 59 -0.79 12.06 -3.25
CA LEU A 59 0.09 11.67 -4.35
C LEU A 59 -0.61 10.82 -5.42
N ALA A 60 -1.82 10.30 -5.16
CA ALA A 60 -2.60 9.58 -6.17
C ALA A 60 -2.86 10.43 -7.43
N ARG A 61 -2.98 11.76 -7.30
CA ARG A 61 -3.11 12.68 -8.43
C ARG A 61 -1.85 12.74 -9.31
N TRP A 62 -0.69 12.45 -8.73
CA TRP A 62 0.61 12.39 -9.41
C TRP A 62 1.21 10.99 -9.33
N HIS A 63 0.39 9.97 -9.59
CA HIS A 63 0.73 8.56 -9.44
C HIS A 63 1.95 8.12 -10.28
N ASP A 64 2.29 8.84 -11.35
CA ASP A 64 3.45 8.56 -12.19
C ASP A 64 4.78 9.12 -11.63
N SER A 65 4.73 9.84 -10.51
CA SER A 65 5.91 10.43 -9.88
C SER A 65 6.71 9.43 -9.04
N ARG A 66 8.03 9.67 -8.91
CA ARG A 66 8.88 8.90 -7.97
C ARG A 66 8.38 8.99 -6.52
N ALA A 67 7.86 10.16 -6.13
CA ALA A 67 7.30 10.37 -4.80
C ALA A 67 6.09 9.44 -4.55
N ALA A 68 5.20 9.31 -5.53
CA ALA A 68 4.06 8.40 -5.45
C ALA A 68 4.49 6.93 -5.30
N ALA A 69 5.49 6.50 -6.08
CA ALA A 69 6.05 5.15 -5.96
C ALA A 69 6.64 4.88 -4.58
N ILE A 70 7.38 5.84 -4.01
CA ILE A 70 7.93 5.73 -2.64
C ILE A 70 6.81 5.66 -1.60
N ALA A 71 5.81 6.54 -1.68
CA ALA A 71 4.70 6.57 -0.73
C ALA A 71 3.88 5.27 -0.74
N LEU A 72 3.63 4.72 -1.93
CA LEU A 72 2.94 3.44 -2.09
C LEU A 72 3.78 2.28 -1.53
N SER A 73 5.09 2.29 -1.80
CA SER A 73 6.01 1.26 -1.30
C SER A 73 6.09 1.28 0.23
N LEU A 74 6.24 2.47 0.83
CA LEU A 74 6.23 2.63 2.28
C LEU A 74 4.93 2.10 2.88
N ALA A 75 3.78 2.47 2.32
CA ALA A 75 2.49 1.98 2.81
C ALA A 75 2.36 0.45 2.72
N ALA A 76 2.71 -0.15 1.58
CA ALA A 76 2.67 -1.60 1.39
C ALA A 76 3.63 -2.34 2.35
N THR A 77 4.86 -1.84 2.46
CA THR A 77 5.88 -2.41 3.34
C THR A 77 5.51 -2.27 4.82
N SER A 78 4.96 -1.12 5.23
CA SER A 78 4.47 -0.94 6.60
C SER A 78 3.35 -1.93 6.92
N ILE A 79 2.39 -2.15 6.01
CA ILE A 79 1.33 -3.14 6.18
C ILE A 79 1.92 -4.55 6.33
N LEU A 80 2.87 -4.91 5.47
CA LEU A 80 3.56 -6.19 5.54
C LEU A 80 4.26 -6.40 6.88
N PHE A 81 5.06 -5.42 7.32
CA PHE A 81 5.76 -5.50 8.60
C PHE A 81 4.79 -5.60 9.79
N TRP A 82 3.64 -4.92 9.73
CA TRP A 82 2.62 -5.08 10.75
C TRP A 82 2.03 -6.49 10.77
N GLY A 83 1.80 -7.09 9.60
CA GLY A 83 1.37 -8.49 9.50
C GLY A 83 2.39 -9.48 10.07
N LEU A 84 3.65 -9.30 9.68
CA LEU A 84 4.76 -10.16 10.11
C LEU A 84 5.09 -10.02 11.59
N GLY A 85 4.78 -8.86 12.22
CA GLY A 85 4.96 -8.66 13.65
C GLY A 85 4.26 -9.74 14.49
N TYR A 86 3.10 -10.23 14.05
CA TYR A 86 2.38 -11.29 14.78
C TYR A 86 3.09 -12.64 14.81
N LEU A 87 4.10 -12.87 13.96
CA LEU A 87 4.93 -14.09 14.04
C LEU A 87 5.72 -14.20 15.34
N VAL A 88 5.95 -13.07 16.02
CA VAL A 88 6.73 -13.02 17.27
C VAL A 88 5.95 -13.59 18.46
N PHE A 89 4.61 -13.60 18.41
CA PHE A 89 3.78 -14.11 19.51
C PHE A 89 3.51 -15.60 19.39
N THR A 90 2.58 -15.99 18.52
CA THR A 90 2.22 -17.39 18.26
C THR A 90 1.74 -17.55 16.81
N PRO A 91 1.88 -18.75 16.22
CA PRO A 91 1.33 -19.02 14.88
C PRO A 91 -0.16 -18.71 14.78
N GLU A 92 -0.93 -18.98 15.83
CA GLU A 92 -2.37 -18.71 15.90
C GLU A 92 -2.68 -17.20 15.76
N GLN A 93 -1.95 -16.34 16.45
CA GLN A 93 -2.12 -14.89 16.30
C GLN A 93 -1.77 -14.41 14.89
N PHE A 94 -0.73 -14.98 14.29
CA PHE A 94 -0.41 -14.70 12.90
C PHE A 94 -1.53 -15.14 11.95
N PHE A 95 -2.10 -16.33 12.12
CA PHE A 95 -3.19 -16.82 11.28
C PHE A 95 -4.45 -15.95 11.37
N PHE A 96 -4.87 -15.57 12.57
CA PHE A 96 -6.10 -14.80 12.75
C PHE A 96 -5.96 -13.30 12.43
N ARG A 97 -4.74 -12.74 12.57
CA ARG A 97 -4.53 -11.28 12.49
C ARG A 97 -3.47 -10.88 11.46
N GLY A 98 -2.37 -11.61 11.39
CA GLY A 98 -1.23 -11.30 10.52
C GLY A 98 -1.49 -11.60 9.04
N VAL A 99 -2.13 -12.74 8.73
CA VAL A 99 -2.32 -13.23 7.36
C VAL A 99 -3.01 -12.22 6.46
N ILE A 100 -4.04 -11.52 6.97
CA ILE A 100 -4.77 -10.55 6.14
C ILE A 100 -3.88 -9.37 5.71
N TYR A 101 -2.95 -8.92 6.56
CA TYR A 101 -2.01 -7.85 6.20
C TYR A 101 -1.00 -8.32 5.16
N VAL A 102 -0.47 -9.54 5.31
CA VAL A 102 0.45 -10.14 4.34
C VAL A 102 -0.23 -10.32 3.00
N ALA A 103 -1.45 -10.87 2.99
CA ALA A 103 -2.25 -11.03 1.79
C ALA A 103 -2.53 -9.69 1.12
N PHE A 104 -2.89 -8.66 1.89
CA PHE A 104 -3.16 -7.33 1.37
C PHE A 104 -1.92 -6.68 0.75
N ALA A 105 -0.76 -6.75 1.42
CA ALA A 105 0.51 -6.26 0.89
C ALA A 105 0.93 -7.00 -0.39
N PHE A 106 0.71 -8.32 -0.44
CA PHE A 106 0.93 -9.13 -1.64
C PHE A 106 0.02 -8.69 -2.79
N THR A 107 -1.29 -8.49 -2.53
CA THR A 107 -2.25 -8.00 -3.53
C THR A 107 -1.89 -6.62 -4.06
N ILE A 108 -1.44 -5.70 -3.21
CA ILE A 108 -0.96 -4.36 -3.61
C ILE A 108 0.22 -4.51 -4.56
N THR A 109 1.26 -5.24 -4.13
CA THR A 109 2.49 -5.44 -4.90
C THR A 109 2.21 -6.11 -6.25
N TRP A 110 1.39 -7.16 -6.24
CA TRP A 110 0.98 -7.88 -7.45
C TRP A 110 0.22 -6.98 -8.42
N SER A 111 -0.74 -6.21 -7.92
CA SER A 111 -1.54 -5.30 -8.75
C SER A 111 -0.69 -4.21 -9.39
N THR A 112 0.24 -3.60 -8.65
CA THR A 112 1.18 -2.60 -9.19
C THR A 112 2.10 -3.21 -10.25
N TRP A 113 2.61 -4.42 -10.02
CA TRP A 113 3.43 -5.13 -11.01
C TRP A 113 2.67 -5.45 -12.29
N ARG A 114 1.40 -5.89 -12.19
CA ARG A 114 0.53 -6.12 -13.34
C ARG A 114 0.22 -4.83 -14.11
N GLY A 115 -0.04 -3.72 -13.39
CA GLY A 115 -0.28 -2.41 -13.98
C GLY A 115 0.88 -1.94 -14.88
N ARG A 116 2.11 -2.07 -14.38
CA ARG A 116 3.32 -1.71 -15.14
C ARG A 116 3.51 -2.51 -16.42
N ARG A 117 3.26 -3.82 -16.40
CA ARG A 117 3.38 -4.66 -17.62
C ARG A 117 2.35 -4.29 -18.69
N GLY A 118 1.15 -3.87 -18.30
CA GLY A 118 0.13 -3.42 -19.25
C GLY A 118 0.52 -2.14 -20.00
N GLN A 119 1.28 -1.24 -19.36
CA GLN A 119 1.74 0.00 -19.98
C GLN A 119 2.89 -0.24 -20.98
N VAL A 120 3.77 -1.21 -20.73
CA VAL A 120 4.89 -1.55 -21.62
C VAL A 120 4.39 -2.05 -22.98
N THR A 121 3.41 -2.95 -22.99
CA THR A 121 2.84 -3.49 -24.24
C THR A 121 2.16 -2.42 -25.11
N ILE A 122 1.50 -1.43 -24.51
CA ILE A 122 0.84 -0.36 -25.28
C ILE A 122 1.87 0.58 -25.93
N ARG A 123 2.99 0.85 -25.24
CA ARG A 123 4.04 1.73 -25.75
C ARG A 123 4.76 1.15 -26.96
N GLU A 124 5.05 -0.15 -26.96
CA GLU A 124 5.73 -0.84 -28.06
C GLU A 124 4.88 -0.84 -29.34
N VAL A 125 3.59 -1.17 -29.23
CA VAL A 125 2.67 -1.20 -30.39
C VAL A 125 2.45 0.18 -31.02
N ALA A 126 2.50 1.25 -30.22
CA ALA A 126 2.35 2.62 -30.73
C ALA A 126 3.62 3.15 -31.42
N HIS A 127 4.80 2.69 -30.99
CA HIS A 127 6.07 3.10 -31.58
C HIS A 127 6.30 2.44 -32.94
N ASP A 128 6.07 1.12 -33.06
CA ASP A 128 6.24 0.38 -34.32
C ASP A 128 5.30 0.86 -35.43
N ARG A 129 4.10 1.34 -35.07
CA ARG A 129 3.10 1.80 -36.04
C ARG A 129 3.42 3.18 -36.63
N HIS A 130 4.32 3.94 -36.01
CA HIS A 130 4.72 5.25 -36.49
C HIS A 130 5.94 5.19 -37.41
N ASP A 131 6.88 4.27 -37.17
CA ASP A 131 8.06 4.08 -38.03
C ASP A 131 7.71 3.40 -39.37
N THR A 132 6.70 2.56 -39.40
CA THR A 132 6.27 1.87 -40.63
C THR A 132 5.51 2.76 -41.61
N ARG A 133 5.08 3.98 -41.21
CA ARG A 133 4.31 4.88 -42.08
C ARG A 133 5.16 5.90 -42.84
N ASN A 134 6.42 6.09 -42.46
CA ASN A 134 7.31 7.10 -43.07
C ASN A 134 8.30 6.52 -44.10
N GLY A 135 8.19 5.23 -44.45
CA GLY A 135 9.10 4.54 -45.38
C GLY A 135 8.59 4.38 -46.82
N ASP A 136 7.36 4.81 -47.11
CA ASP A 136 6.64 4.49 -48.37
C ASP A 136 6.39 5.71 -49.28
N GLU A 137 7.19 6.78 -49.19
CA GLU A 137 7.12 7.93 -50.13
C GLU A 137 8.39 8.08 -50.99
#